data_AF-A0A847GYB1-F1
#
_entry.id   AF-A0A847GYB1-F1
#
_cell.length_a   1.000
_cell.length_b   1.000
_cell.length_c   1.000
_cell.angle_alpha   90.00
_cell.angle_beta   90.00
_cell.angle_gamma   90.00
#
_symmetry.space_group_name_H-M   'P 1'
#
loop_
_entity.id
_entity.type
_entity.pdbx_description
1 polymer ?
#
loop_
_entity_poly.entity_id
_entity_poly.type
_entity_poly.pdbx_seq_one_letter_code
_entity_poly.pdbx_strand_id
1 'polypeptide(L)'
;MKTKVLPFFFSVLATAGICQAEVRTWKDATSDRTLEAEFLGFDGETVTLRRTDGKTFDINLERLSEQDRDFILKNAETGLGVNGVPLSGETMNVLKGHNAVPPVQEGIFVLEVLPNTPASTSGLQPGDIIATVEDKPVRFGTFHYLDPAKDYKIVAYRPIERKAAAPAKPSKTPMKTNWRKLTFSVRVLPMSKLKEIQATQTEKKAARPLQGPQELARPVVGAAPLGHVPVESRAASLAQWKEWEEEQSKIDPERRPFELKTDRLGMTLDMFKSKYYRAEHVDSPAPMCSDANPDFTNPLLLYRAELGQAGIVHARTTFPYEAYATKPNVPSIAGAPTDLYVYHFVDGNLYKITIFFSRNDFDTVVAAVTAKFGETKGKDTRTYQNSFGATFTGEVLLWSNLVSELILSELAGNKDRSLLILTHKELEKTANDKIKSKIKPRTDDL
;
A
#
# COMPACT_ATOMS: atom_id res chain seq x y z
N MET A 1 -25.80 -65.74 29.12
CA MET A 1 -26.31 -65.52 27.74
C MET A 1 -26.76 -64.06 27.66
N LYS A 2 -26.54 -63.24 26.63
CA LYS A 2 -25.65 -63.20 25.47
C LYS A 2 -25.83 -61.77 24.94
N THR A 3 -24.73 -61.02 24.81
CA THR A 3 -24.56 -59.68 24.23
C THR A 3 -25.06 -59.58 22.77
N LYS A 4 -25.47 -58.38 22.31
CA LYS A 4 -25.12 -57.73 21.01
C LYS A 4 -25.93 -56.42 20.81
N VAL A 5 -25.31 -55.24 20.87
CA VAL A 5 -24.60 -54.42 19.84
C VAL A 5 -25.53 -53.48 19.05
N LEU A 6 -25.19 -52.18 19.14
CA LEU A 6 -25.77 -50.98 18.51
C LEU A 6 -25.55 -50.93 16.98
N PRO A 7 -26.20 -50.00 16.26
CA PRO A 7 -25.41 -49.14 15.39
C PRO A 7 -25.67 -47.64 15.60
N PHE A 8 -24.55 -46.93 15.66
CA PHE A 8 -24.36 -45.49 15.59
C PHE A 8 -24.92 -44.91 14.27
N PHE A 9 -25.66 -43.81 14.35
CA PHE A 9 -25.84 -42.89 13.22
C PHE A 9 -25.02 -41.63 13.51
N PHE A 10 -23.90 -41.48 12.79
CA PHE A 10 -23.06 -40.29 12.80
C PHE A 10 -23.69 -39.29 11.81
N SER A 11 -24.32 -38.23 12.33
CA SER A 11 -24.70 -37.07 11.52
C SER A 11 -23.52 -36.10 11.54
N VAL A 12 -22.75 -36.05 10.45
CA VAL A 12 -21.70 -35.05 10.25
C VAL A 12 -22.37 -33.75 9.82
N LEU A 13 -22.53 -32.82 10.76
CA LEU A 13 -22.87 -31.43 10.47
C LEU A 13 -21.54 -30.70 10.17
N ALA A 14 -21.29 -30.41 8.90
CA ALA A 14 -20.15 -29.59 8.50
C ALA A 14 -20.46 -28.11 8.82
N THR A 15 -19.86 -27.60 9.89
CA THR A 15 -19.90 -26.16 10.22
C THR A 15 -18.86 -25.41 9.39
N ALA A 16 -19.29 -24.31 8.79
CA ALA A 16 -18.45 -23.36 8.07
C ALA A 16 -17.41 -22.77 9.02
N GLY A 17 -16.13 -22.85 8.63
CA GLY A 17 -15.01 -22.27 9.36
C GLY A 17 -15.02 -20.76 9.27
N ILE A 18 -15.49 -20.10 10.32
CA ILE A 18 -15.12 -18.72 10.64
C ILE A 18 -13.64 -18.78 11.06
N CYS A 19 -12.78 -17.96 10.46
CA CYS A 19 -11.42 -17.77 10.92
C CYS A 19 -11.46 -16.98 12.24
N GLN A 20 -11.87 -17.64 13.33
CA GLN A 20 -11.74 -17.09 14.69
C GLN A 20 -10.29 -17.25 15.12
N ALA A 21 -9.73 -16.23 15.78
CA ALA A 21 -8.49 -16.46 16.52
C ALA A 21 -8.78 -17.54 17.57
N GLU A 22 -7.88 -18.52 17.65
CA GLU A 22 -8.11 -19.78 18.34
C GLU A 22 -8.29 -19.54 19.85
N VAL A 23 -9.48 -19.87 20.40
CA VAL A 23 -9.72 -19.86 21.85
C VAL A 23 -8.76 -20.87 22.48
N ARG A 24 -7.96 -20.43 23.45
CA ARG A 24 -7.02 -21.28 24.17
C ARG A 24 -7.17 -21.17 25.68
N THR A 25 -6.59 -22.12 26.39
CA THR A 25 -6.46 -22.07 27.83
C THR A 25 -5.23 -21.24 28.22
N TRP A 26 -5.45 -20.27 29.10
CA TRP A 26 -4.47 -19.40 29.73
C TRP A 26 -4.35 -19.78 31.20
N LYS A 27 -3.14 -19.72 31.77
CA LYS A 27 -2.86 -20.09 33.15
C LYS A 27 -2.25 -18.90 33.90
N ASP A 28 -2.74 -18.66 35.12
CA ASP A 28 -2.15 -17.67 36.03
C ASP A 28 -0.80 -18.19 36.58
N ALA A 29 0.21 -17.33 36.68
CA ALA A 29 1.55 -17.68 37.13
C ALA A 29 1.64 -17.93 38.64
N THR A 30 0.74 -17.33 39.41
CA THR A 30 0.75 -17.31 40.87
C THR A 30 -0.25 -18.30 41.49
N SER A 31 -1.12 -18.89 40.68
CA SER A 31 -2.17 -19.81 41.11
C SER A 31 -2.47 -20.86 40.05
N ASP A 32 -3.11 -21.97 40.42
CA ASP A 32 -3.56 -22.97 39.45
C ASP A 32 -4.84 -22.58 38.69
N ARG A 33 -5.18 -21.29 38.68
CA ARG A 33 -6.35 -20.80 37.95
C ARG A 33 -6.05 -20.79 36.45
N THR A 34 -7.02 -21.27 35.69
CA THR A 34 -7.01 -21.23 34.24
C THR A 34 -8.23 -20.49 33.70
N LEU A 35 -8.14 -20.11 32.44
CA LEU A 35 -9.12 -19.31 31.72
C LEU A 35 -9.15 -19.77 30.28
N GLU A 36 -10.33 -19.95 29.69
CA GLU A 36 -10.47 -20.06 28.24
C GLU A 36 -10.78 -18.68 27.65
N ALA A 37 -9.91 -18.22 26.76
CA ALA A 37 -10.08 -16.95 26.09
C ALA A 37 -9.33 -16.90 24.75
N GLU A 38 -9.74 -15.97 23.91
CA GLU A 38 -9.05 -15.58 22.68
C GLU A 38 -8.07 -14.45 22.97
N PHE A 39 -6.88 -14.53 22.38
CA PHE A 39 -5.89 -13.44 22.42
C PHE A 39 -6.34 -12.31 21.50
N LEU A 40 -6.53 -11.10 22.04
CA LEU A 40 -6.87 -9.92 21.25
C LEU A 40 -5.68 -9.00 21.01
N GLY A 41 -4.72 -8.94 21.92
CA GLY A 41 -3.55 -8.08 21.79
C GLY A 41 -2.70 -8.02 23.05
N PHE A 42 -1.50 -7.45 22.89
CA PHE A 42 -0.54 -7.24 23.97
C PHE A 42 0.15 -5.91 23.76
N ASP A 43 0.23 -5.09 24.80
CA ASP A 43 0.74 -3.72 24.69
C ASP A 43 2.18 -3.51 25.20
N GLY A 44 2.82 -4.56 25.69
CA GLY A 44 4.13 -4.51 26.33
C GLY A 44 4.08 -4.81 27.83
N GLU A 45 2.94 -4.58 28.47
CA GLU A 45 2.73 -4.85 29.90
C GLU A 45 1.46 -5.66 30.13
N THR A 46 0.41 -5.39 29.36
CA THR A 46 -0.94 -5.90 29.55
C THR A 46 -1.41 -6.69 28.35
N VAL A 47 -2.07 -7.81 28.63
CA VAL A 47 -2.62 -8.77 27.68
C VAL A 47 -4.13 -8.62 27.69
N THR A 48 -4.70 -8.31 26.53
CA THR A 48 -6.15 -8.22 26.36
C THR A 48 -6.69 -9.55 25.85
N LEU A 49 -7.59 -10.14 26.63
CA LEU A 49 -8.19 -11.45 26.35
C LEU A 49 -9.71 -11.32 26.23
N ARG A 50 -10.32 -12.08 25.32
CA ARG A 50 -11.79 -12.20 25.18
C ARG A 50 -12.25 -13.57 25.63
N ARG A 51 -13.05 -13.61 26.70
CA ARG A 51 -13.67 -14.85 27.20
C ARG A 51 -14.70 -15.38 26.22
N THR A 52 -15.06 -16.64 26.41
CA THR A 52 -16.13 -17.32 25.65
C THR A 52 -17.51 -16.69 25.86
N ASP A 53 -17.73 -15.94 26.95
CA ASP A 53 -18.96 -15.16 27.18
C ASP A 53 -18.96 -13.79 26.46
N GLY A 54 -17.93 -13.51 25.66
CA GLY A 54 -17.75 -12.27 24.89
C GLY A 54 -17.14 -11.12 25.68
N LYS A 55 -16.93 -11.25 26.99
CA LYS A 55 -16.33 -10.17 27.80
C LYS A 55 -14.82 -10.08 27.58
N THR A 56 -14.35 -8.86 27.40
CA THR A 56 -12.92 -8.54 27.31
C THR A 56 -12.38 -8.15 28.67
N PHE A 57 -11.14 -8.51 28.94
CA PHE A 57 -10.45 -8.07 30.15
C PHE A 57 -8.94 -8.12 29.98
N ASP A 58 -8.29 -7.38 30.85
CA ASP A 58 -6.87 -7.09 30.78
C ASP A 58 -6.13 -7.78 31.94
N ILE A 59 -5.04 -8.47 31.61
CA ILE A 59 -4.19 -9.17 32.57
C ILE A 59 -2.75 -8.68 32.37
N ASN A 60 -2.06 -8.30 33.44
CA ASN A 60 -0.63 -8.02 33.36
C ASN A 60 0.14 -9.29 32.93
N LEU A 61 1.06 -9.16 31.98
CA LEU A 61 1.84 -10.26 31.40
C LEU A 61 2.52 -11.13 32.47
N GLU A 62 3.03 -10.54 33.54
CA GLU A 62 3.72 -11.26 34.63
C GLU A 62 2.81 -12.20 35.40
N ARG A 63 1.49 -11.98 35.33
CA ARG A 63 0.50 -12.86 35.93
C ARG A 63 0.20 -14.09 35.09
N LEU A 64 0.75 -14.22 33.89
CA LEU A 64 0.55 -15.39 33.02
C LEU A 64 1.70 -16.37 33.11
N SER A 65 1.37 -17.64 32.93
CA SER A 65 2.36 -18.72 32.89
C SER A 65 3.44 -18.45 31.85
N GLU A 66 4.64 -19.01 32.02
CA GLU A 66 5.74 -18.87 31.06
C GLU A 66 5.33 -19.29 29.63
N GLN A 67 4.55 -20.37 29.50
CA GLN A 67 4.06 -20.87 28.22
C GLN A 67 3.10 -19.88 27.53
N ASP A 68 2.27 -19.19 28.31
CA ASP A 68 1.33 -18.21 27.78
C ASP A 68 2.02 -16.89 27.44
N ARG A 69 2.99 -16.47 28.26
CA ARG A 69 3.87 -15.34 27.95
C ARG A 69 4.62 -15.58 26.64
N ASP A 70 5.19 -16.76 26.47
CA ASP A 70 5.85 -17.17 25.23
C ASP A 70 4.89 -17.15 24.03
N PHE A 71 3.66 -17.61 24.23
CA PHE A 71 2.64 -17.53 23.18
C PHE A 71 2.33 -16.08 22.81
N ILE A 72 2.15 -15.20 23.78
CA ILE A 72 1.86 -13.79 23.54
C ILE A 72 3.03 -13.13 22.82
N LEU A 73 4.26 -13.32 23.29
CA LEU A 73 5.44 -12.73 22.65
C LEU A 73 5.63 -13.25 21.21
N LYS A 74 5.20 -14.48 20.92
CA LYS A 74 5.19 -15.03 19.55
C LYS A 74 4.06 -14.47 18.68
N ASN A 75 2.98 -13.97 19.27
CA ASN A 75 1.79 -13.50 18.54
C ASN A 75 1.55 -11.98 18.63
N ALA A 76 2.31 -11.27 19.47
CA ALA A 76 2.26 -9.83 19.58
C ALA A 76 3.07 -9.22 18.45
N GLU A 77 2.40 -8.54 17.53
CA GLU A 77 3.08 -7.82 16.47
C GLU A 77 4.02 -6.76 17.08
N THR A 78 5.30 -6.86 16.75
CA THR A 78 6.33 -5.88 17.12
C THR A 78 6.84 -5.10 15.91
N GLY A 79 7.54 -3.99 16.14
CA GLY A 79 8.13 -3.20 15.07
C GLY A 79 9.27 -2.29 15.52
N LEU A 80 10.03 -1.81 14.54
CA LEU A 80 11.10 -0.83 14.76
C LEU A 80 10.63 0.63 14.69
N GLY A 81 9.43 0.88 14.17
CA GLY A 81 8.97 2.25 13.85
C GLY A 81 9.53 2.78 12.53
N VAL A 82 9.71 1.91 11.54
CA VAL A 82 10.04 2.30 10.16
C VAL A 82 8.84 2.06 9.25
N ASN A 83 8.59 2.97 8.31
CA ASN A 83 7.79 2.67 7.13
C ASN A 83 8.77 2.30 6.01
N GLY A 84 8.62 1.11 5.46
CA GLY A 84 9.54 0.62 4.44
C GLY A 84 8.85 -0.31 3.45
N VAL A 85 9.52 -0.53 2.33
CA VAL A 85 9.08 -1.46 1.29
C VAL A 85 10.11 -2.58 1.13
N PRO A 86 9.70 -3.79 0.76
CA PRO A 86 10.64 -4.84 0.43
C PRO A 86 11.62 -4.38 -0.65
N LEU A 87 12.88 -4.78 -0.51
CA LEU A 87 13.89 -4.67 -1.55
C LEU A 87 13.65 -5.75 -2.62
N SER A 88 12.47 -5.71 -3.24
CA SER A 88 12.06 -6.62 -4.31
C SER A 88 12.46 -6.06 -5.68
N GLY A 89 12.22 -6.82 -6.75
CA GLY A 89 12.62 -6.46 -8.12
C GLY A 89 12.25 -5.03 -8.53
N GLU A 90 11.09 -4.52 -8.10
CA GLU A 90 10.65 -3.15 -8.39
C GLU A 90 11.51 -2.10 -7.68
N THR A 91 11.67 -2.20 -6.36
CA THR A 91 12.53 -1.31 -5.56
C THR A 91 14.00 -1.39 -6.03
N MET A 92 14.49 -2.59 -6.36
CA MET A 92 15.83 -2.79 -6.92
C MET A 92 16.01 -2.16 -8.29
N ASN A 93 14.97 -2.16 -9.14
CA ASN A 93 15.02 -1.50 -10.43
C ASN A 93 15.06 0.02 -10.29
N VAL A 94 14.30 0.59 -9.34
CA VAL A 94 14.38 2.03 -8.98
C VAL A 94 15.82 2.37 -8.59
N LEU A 95 16.38 1.63 -7.65
CA LEU A 95 17.74 1.85 -7.14
C LEU A 95 18.81 1.70 -8.23
N LYS A 96 18.67 0.72 -9.12
CA LYS A 96 19.53 0.56 -10.32
C LYS A 96 19.44 1.77 -11.24
N GLY A 97 18.25 2.31 -11.49
CA GLY A 97 18.04 3.50 -12.32
C GLY A 97 18.76 4.75 -11.78
N HIS A 98 18.94 4.84 -10.46
CA HIS A 98 19.69 5.93 -9.81
C HIS A 98 21.20 5.65 -9.64
N ASN A 99 21.74 4.61 -10.29
CA ASN A 99 23.10 4.13 -10.02
C ASN A 99 23.36 3.90 -8.52
N ALA A 100 22.31 3.57 -7.75
CA ALA A 100 22.33 3.35 -6.32
C ALA A 100 22.11 1.87 -6.03
N VAL A 101 22.85 0.98 -6.69
CA VAL A 101 22.68 -0.47 -6.49
C VAL A 101 23.23 -0.85 -5.12
N PRO A 102 22.40 -1.33 -4.18
CA PRO A 102 22.88 -1.75 -2.88
C PRO A 102 23.69 -3.04 -2.97
N PRO A 103 24.59 -3.30 -2.01
CA PRO A 103 25.40 -4.52 -1.98
C PRO A 103 24.61 -5.77 -1.56
N VAL A 104 23.28 -5.66 -1.44
CA VAL A 104 22.37 -6.75 -1.03
C VAL A 104 21.22 -6.87 -2.01
N GLN A 105 20.69 -8.08 -2.17
CA GLN A 105 19.59 -8.38 -3.09
C GLN A 105 18.23 -8.45 -2.39
N GLU A 106 18.23 -8.59 -1.07
CA GLU A 106 17.03 -8.67 -0.22
C GLU A 106 17.19 -7.73 0.99
N GLY A 107 16.07 -7.27 1.53
CA GLY A 107 16.02 -6.35 2.67
C GLY A 107 14.75 -5.50 2.69
N ILE A 108 14.75 -4.46 3.53
CA ILE A 108 13.70 -3.45 3.60
C ILE A 108 14.31 -2.08 3.30
N PHE A 109 13.82 -1.42 2.26
CA PHE A 109 14.16 -0.03 1.94
C PHE A 109 13.34 0.90 2.83
N VAL A 110 14.02 1.70 3.64
CA VAL A 110 13.41 2.60 4.63
C VAL A 110 12.93 3.87 3.94
N LEU A 111 11.62 4.08 3.89
CA LEU A 111 11.01 5.29 3.35
C LEU A 111 10.91 6.39 4.41
N GLU A 112 10.60 6.01 5.64
CA GLU A 112 10.41 6.93 6.75
C GLU A 112 10.83 6.25 8.05
N VAL A 113 11.35 7.05 8.98
CA VAL A 113 11.65 6.64 10.34
C VAL A 113 10.79 7.47 11.28
N LEU A 114 9.90 6.82 12.03
CA LEU A 114 9.00 7.50 12.95
C LEU A 114 9.81 8.07 14.13
N PRO A 115 9.56 9.32 14.54
CA PRO A 115 10.28 9.94 15.66
C PRO A 115 9.96 9.24 16.99
N ASN A 116 10.92 9.23 17.91
CA ASN A 116 10.82 8.60 19.24
C ASN A 116 10.57 7.08 19.20
N THR A 117 10.98 6.42 18.11
CA THR A 117 10.95 4.96 17.97
C THR A 117 12.35 4.37 18.04
N PRO A 118 12.50 3.04 18.25
CA PRO A 118 13.81 2.39 18.25
C PRO A 118 14.64 2.65 16.99
N ALA A 119 13.98 2.73 15.83
CA ALA A 119 14.65 3.09 14.59
C ALA A 119 15.24 4.51 14.64
N SER A 120 14.48 5.49 15.12
CA SER A 120 14.99 6.86 15.24
C SER A 120 16.14 6.96 16.24
N THR A 121 16.02 6.31 17.40
CA THR A 121 17.02 6.35 18.47
C THR A 121 18.32 5.67 18.08
N SER A 122 18.24 4.60 17.28
CA SER A 122 19.43 3.93 16.74
C SER A 122 20.10 4.68 15.61
N GLY A 123 19.44 5.72 15.07
CA GLY A 123 19.99 6.53 13.99
C GLY A 123 19.78 5.92 12.60
N LEU A 124 18.80 5.02 12.43
CA LEU A 124 18.28 4.69 11.11
C LEU A 124 17.71 5.95 10.45
N GLN A 125 17.82 6.03 9.13
CA GLN A 125 17.40 7.18 8.33
C GLN A 125 16.60 6.73 7.09
N PRO A 126 15.72 7.59 6.56
CA PRO A 126 15.18 7.40 5.22
C PRO A 126 16.30 7.17 4.19
N GLY A 127 16.09 6.21 3.29
CA GLY A 127 17.08 5.77 2.30
C GLY A 127 18.01 4.65 2.75
N ASP A 128 18.00 4.28 4.04
CA ASP A 128 18.70 3.08 4.51
C ASP A 128 18.05 1.80 3.97
N ILE A 129 18.85 0.74 3.83
CA ILE A 129 18.38 -0.62 3.51
C ILE A 129 18.73 -1.53 4.66
N ILE A 130 17.71 -2.02 5.38
CA ILE A 130 17.89 -2.99 6.45
C ILE A 130 18.05 -4.37 5.81
N ALA A 131 19.22 -4.99 5.97
CA ALA A 131 19.60 -6.22 5.29
C ALA A 131 19.49 -7.46 6.18
N THR A 132 19.94 -7.38 7.44
CA THR A 132 19.87 -8.52 8.37
C THR A 132 19.44 -8.13 9.78
N VAL A 133 18.84 -9.09 10.49
CA VAL A 133 18.64 -9.10 11.96
C VAL A 133 19.30 -10.37 12.50
N GLU A 134 20.18 -10.27 13.50
CA GLU A 134 20.93 -11.41 14.05
C GLU A 134 21.62 -12.24 12.95
N ASP A 135 22.25 -11.54 12.02
CA ASP A 135 22.94 -12.10 10.84
C ASP A 135 22.02 -12.92 9.90
N LYS A 136 20.70 -12.91 10.09
CA LYS A 136 19.69 -13.51 9.21
C LYS A 136 19.09 -12.47 8.26
N PRO A 137 18.89 -12.79 6.97
CA PRO A 137 18.27 -11.88 6.00
C PRO A 137 16.89 -11.38 6.45
N VAL A 138 16.64 -10.08 6.28
CA VAL A 138 15.34 -9.46 6.57
C VAL A 138 14.40 -9.60 5.39
N ARG A 139 13.16 -9.98 5.69
CA ARG A 139 12.01 -10.03 4.77
C ARG A 139 10.88 -9.15 5.31
N PHE A 140 9.85 -8.96 4.49
CA PHE A 140 8.65 -8.27 4.96
C PHE A 140 8.05 -9.02 6.15
N GLY A 141 7.70 -8.31 7.22
CA GLY A 141 7.18 -8.89 8.46
C GLY A 141 8.23 -9.49 9.42
N THR A 142 9.54 -9.48 9.09
CA THR A 142 10.59 -10.00 9.98
C THR A 142 10.56 -9.39 11.38
N PHE A 143 10.16 -8.12 11.50
CA PHE A 143 10.10 -7.41 12.77
C PHE A 143 8.84 -7.70 13.59
N HIS A 144 7.82 -8.36 13.03
CA HIS A 144 6.54 -8.58 13.70
C HIS A 144 6.60 -9.60 14.85
N TYR A 145 7.66 -10.40 14.91
CA TYR A 145 7.74 -11.54 15.84
C TYR A 145 9.04 -11.52 16.66
N LEU A 146 9.60 -10.33 16.85
CA LEU A 146 10.80 -10.17 17.65
C LEU A 146 10.40 -9.90 19.10
N ASP A 147 10.98 -10.65 20.03
CA ASP A 147 10.82 -10.46 21.46
C ASP A 147 11.29 -9.04 21.87
N PRO A 148 10.39 -8.15 22.34
CA PRO A 148 10.72 -6.78 22.72
C PRO A 148 11.61 -6.68 23.96
N ALA A 149 11.81 -7.77 24.71
CA ALA A 149 12.74 -7.81 25.83
C ALA A 149 14.21 -7.97 25.39
N LYS A 150 14.46 -8.27 24.11
CA LYS A 150 15.80 -8.51 23.56
C LYS A 150 16.28 -7.36 22.69
N ASP A 151 17.58 -7.13 22.77
CA ASP A 151 18.27 -6.27 21.82
C ASP A 151 18.70 -7.11 20.61
N TYR A 152 18.49 -6.58 19.42
CA TYR A 152 18.82 -7.21 18.16
C TYR A 152 19.90 -6.43 17.45
N LYS A 153 20.92 -7.13 16.96
CA LYS A 153 21.89 -6.61 16.02
C LYS A 153 21.27 -6.56 14.63
N ILE A 154 21.04 -5.35 14.13
CA ILE A 154 20.62 -5.13 12.75
C ILE A 154 21.79 -4.60 11.92
N VAL A 155 21.86 -5.03 10.67
CA VAL A 155 22.79 -4.50 9.68
C VAL A 155 22.00 -3.77 8.62
N ALA A 156 22.36 -2.52 8.35
CA ALA A 156 21.80 -1.74 7.26
C ALA A 156 22.89 -1.18 6.34
N TYR A 157 22.49 -0.77 5.14
CA TYR A 157 23.34 -0.07 4.19
C TYR A 157 22.79 1.33 3.95
N ARG A 158 23.64 2.34 4.14
CA ARG A 158 23.32 3.74 3.87
C ARG A 158 24.05 4.21 2.61
N PRO A 159 23.39 4.88 1.66
CA PRO A 159 24.08 5.48 0.53
C PRO A 159 25.01 6.59 1.04
N ILE A 160 26.27 6.61 0.59
CA ILE A 160 27.17 7.72 0.89
C ILE A 160 26.84 8.85 -0.09
N GLU A 161 26.14 9.87 0.41
CA GLU A 161 25.94 11.10 -0.37
C GLU A 161 27.30 11.73 -0.70
N ARG A 162 27.59 11.91 -1.99
CA ARG A 162 28.64 12.83 -2.40
C ARG A 162 28.13 14.23 -2.12
N LYS A 163 28.88 15.04 -1.35
CA LYS A 163 28.79 16.50 -1.49
C LYS A 163 28.92 16.81 -2.97
N ALA A 164 27.93 17.51 -3.54
CA ALA A 164 27.88 17.86 -4.95
C ALA A 164 29.23 18.47 -5.39
N ALA A 165 30.07 17.66 -6.02
CA ALA A 165 31.23 18.17 -6.72
C ALA A 165 30.72 18.82 -8.01
N ALA A 166 31.30 19.95 -8.37
CA ALA A 166 31.00 20.68 -9.61
C ALA A 166 30.88 19.72 -10.81
N PRO A 167 30.00 20.00 -11.79
CA PRO A 167 29.65 19.08 -12.86
C PRO A 167 30.89 18.65 -13.65
N ALA A 168 31.39 17.44 -13.36
CA ALA A 168 32.44 16.81 -14.13
C ALA A 168 31.81 16.09 -15.34
N LYS A 169 32.55 16.08 -16.46
CA LYS A 169 32.16 15.44 -17.72
C LYS A 169 31.62 14.00 -17.49
N PRO A 170 30.61 13.57 -18.25
CA PRO A 170 30.02 12.24 -18.12
C PRO A 170 31.09 11.16 -18.32
N SER A 171 31.39 10.42 -17.25
CA SER A 171 32.25 9.24 -17.31
C SER A 171 31.47 8.04 -17.84
N LYS A 172 32.05 7.29 -18.78
CA LYS A 172 31.50 6.04 -19.32
C LYS A 172 31.63 4.84 -18.39
N THR A 173 32.23 5.02 -17.20
CA THR A 173 32.35 3.94 -16.22
C THR A 173 31.12 3.97 -15.32
N PRO A 174 30.35 2.88 -15.18
CA PRO A 174 29.23 2.84 -14.25
C PRO A 174 29.73 3.24 -12.86
N MET A 175 29.17 4.31 -12.33
CA MET A 175 29.55 4.86 -11.03
C MET A 175 29.21 3.82 -9.96
N LYS A 176 30.22 3.24 -9.32
CA LYS A 176 30.03 2.45 -8.10
C LYS A 176 29.59 3.41 -7.00
N THR A 177 28.30 3.42 -6.65
CA THR A 177 27.84 4.04 -5.41
C THR A 177 28.51 3.32 -4.25
N ASN A 178 29.21 4.08 -3.41
CA ASN A 178 29.78 3.54 -2.20
C ASN A 178 28.67 3.51 -1.14
N TRP A 179 28.33 2.33 -0.66
CA TRP A 179 27.42 2.12 0.45
C TRP A 179 28.22 1.97 1.73
N ARG A 180 27.76 2.63 2.80
CA ARG A 180 28.31 2.42 4.14
C ARG A 180 27.49 1.36 4.84
N LYS A 181 28.15 0.26 5.23
CA LYS A 181 27.56 -0.74 6.13
C LYS A 181 27.45 -0.15 7.53
N LEU A 182 26.27 -0.22 8.11
CA LEU A 182 25.94 0.23 9.45
C LEU A 182 25.50 -0.98 10.27
N THR A 183 25.88 -0.99 11.55
CA THR A 183 25.42 -1.98 12.51
C THR A 183 24.78 -1.24 13.66
N PHE A 184 23.57 -1.64 14.03
CA PHE A 184 22.85 -1.05 15.15
C PHE A 184 22.44 -2.14 16.13
N SER A 185 22.36 -1.77 17.40
CA SER A 185 21.67 -2.57 18.42
C SER A 185 20.30 -1.92 18.66
N VAL A 186 19.23 -2.64 18.41
CA VAL A 186 17.86 -2.13 18.47
C VAL A 186 16.97 -3.03 19.29
N ARG A 187 16.11 -2.44 20.10
CA ARG A 187 15.02 -3.13 20.79
C ARG A 187 13.72 -2.83 20.08
N VAL A 188 12.98 -3.84 19.63
CA VAL A 188 11.67 -3.59 19.01
C VAL A 188 10.65 -3.14 20.05
N LEU A 189 9.58 -2.48 19.59
CA LEU A 189 8.43 -2.15 20.44
C LEU A 189 7.20 -2.95 20.02
N PRO A 190 6.29 -3.25 20.97
CA PRO A 190 4.93 -3.67 20.64
C PRO A 190 4.23 -2.66 19.72
N MET A 191 3.39 -3.15 18.81
CA MET A 191 2.67 -2.29 17.87
C MET A 191 1.72 -1.30 18.56
N SER A 192 1.16 -1.63 19.73
CA SER A 192 0.39 -0.70 20.56
C SER A 192 1.17 0.58 20.87
N LYS A 193 2.43 0.44 21.28
CA LYS A 193 3.31 1.54 21.68
C LYS A 193 3.70 2.38 20.47
N LEU A 194 3.95 1.73 19.33
CA LEU A 194 4.19 2.44 18.07
C LEU A 194 2.98 3.27 17.65
N LYS A 195 1.76 2.73 17.80
CA LYS A 195 0.51 3.47 17.53
C LYS A 195 0.32 4.65 18.48
N GLU A 196 0.60 4.48 19.78
CA GLU A 196 0.54 5.55 20.78
C GLU A 196 1.52 6.70 20.46
N ILE A 197 2.75 6.34 20.07
CA ILE A 197 3.77 7.32 19.64
C ILE A 197 3.24 8.09 18.42
N GLN A 198 2.70 7.39 17.42
CA GLN A 198 2.19 8.02 16.20
C GLN A 198 0.95 8.91 16.46
N ALA A 199 0.05 8.49 17.35
CA ALA A 199 -1.11 9.29 17.77
C ALA A 199 -0.66 10.59 18.45
N THR A 200 0.28 10.49 19.40
CA THR A 200 0.85 11.66 20.10
C THR A 200 1.51 12.65 19.14
N GLN A 201 2.18 12.17 18.09
CA GLN A 201 2.77 13.04 17.05
C GLN A 201 1.69 13.74 16.22
N THR A 202 0.59 13.04 15.92
CA THR A 202 -0.54 13.59 15.18
C THR A 202 -1.21 14.71 15.98
N GLU A 203 -1.44 14.50 17.28
CA GLU A 203 -1.98 15.51 18.18
C GLU A 203 -1.05 16.71 18.34
N LYS A 204 0.26 16.51 18.54
CA LYS A 204 1.24 17.60 18.60
C LYS A 204 1.31 18.39 17.30
N LYS A 205 1.20 17.73 16.15
CA LYS A 205 1.16 18.38 14.83
C LYS A 205 -0.12 19.18 14.65
N ALA A 206 -1.27 18.68 15.13
CA ALA A 206 -2.56 19.35 15.08
C ALA A 206 -2.67 20.52 16.07
N ALA A 207 -2.03 20.42 17.24
CA ALA A 207 -2.02 21.44 18.29
C ALA A 207 -0.98 22.54 18.07
N ARG A 208 -0.06 22.38 17.12
CA ARG A 208 0.89 23.43 16.75
C ARG A 208 0.08 24.55 16.06
N PRO A 209 -0.03 25.76 16.66
CA PRO A 209 -0.73 26.86 16.00
C PRO A 209 -0.09 27.09 14.63
N LEU A 210 -0.91 27.34 13.61
CA LEU A 210 -0.47 27.74 12.28
C LEU A 210 0.33 29.05 12.43
N GLN A 211 1.62 28.94 12.72
CA GLN A 211 2.53 30.06 12.60
C GLN A 211 2.59 30.37 11.11
N GLY A 212 2.06 31.54 10.75
CA GLY A 212 2.13 32.07 9.40
C GLY A 212 3.57 32.10 8.87
N PRO A 213 3.76 32.28 7.56
CA PRO A 213 5.06 32.19 6.92
C PRO A 213 5.91 33.39 7.33
N GLN A 214 6.73 33.26 8.38
CA GLN A 214 7.67 34.34 8.72
C GLN A 214 9.10 33.92 9.03
N GLU A 215 9.44 32.64 9.11
CA GLU A 215 10.83 32.28 9.37
C GLU A 215 11.21 30.96 8.71
N LEU A 216 11.72 31.08 7.47
CA LEU A 216 12.84 30.33 6.88
C LEU A 216 12.98 30.68 5.39
N ALA A 217 13.04 31.99 5.08
CA ALA A 217 13.58 32.45 3.81
C ALA A 217 15.11 32.53 3.90
N ARG A 218 15.78 31.37 3.86
CA ARG A 218 17.13 31.32 3.30
C ARG A 218 16.98 31.01 1.81
N PRO A 219 17.46 31.87 0.90
CA PRO A 219 17.34 31.61 -0.52
C PRO A 219 18.21 30.41 -0.87
N VAL A 220 17.59 29.28 -1.20
CA VAL A 220 18.22 28.25 -2.02
C VAL A 220 18.29 28.81 -3.43
N VAL A 221 19.44 29.35 -3.80
CA VAL A 221 19.71 29.77 -5.17
C VAL A 221 19.70 28.52 -6.04
N GLY A 222 18.65 28.34 -6.87
CA GLY A 222 18.65 27.36 -7.97
C GLY A 222 17.48 26.38 -8.04
N ALA A 223 16.52 26.38 -7.10
CA ALA A 223 15.29 25.61 -7.27
C ALA A 223 14.18 26.53 -7.76
N ALA A 224 13.64 26.26 -8.95
CA ALA A 224 12.40 26.90 -9.39
C ALA A 224 11.30 26.55 -8.37
N PRO A 225 10.54 27.53 -7.85
CA PRO A 225 9.44 27.24 -6.94
C PRO A 225 8.44 26.34 -7.67
N LEU A 226 8.12 25.18 -7.07
CA LEU A 226 7.01 24.35 -7.51
C LEU A 226 5.76 25.24 -7.52
N GLY A 227 5.24 25.50 -8.72
CA GLY A 227 4.21 26.50 -8.93
C GLY A 227 2.98 26.22 -8.07
N HIS A 228 2.66 27.14 -7.16
CA HIS A 228 1.31 27.21 -6.63
C HIS A 228 0.37 27.40 -7.82
N VAL A 229 -0.55 26.46 -8.02
CA VAL A 229 -1.65 26.58 -8.98
C VAL A 229 -2.47 27.81 -8.55
N PRO A 230 -2.46 28.92 -9.31
CA PRO A 230 -3.13 30.16 -8.89
C PRO A 230 -4.63 29.91 -8.70
N VAL A 231 -5.27 30.55 -7.72
CA VAL A 231 -6.71 30.39 -7.44
C VAL A 231 -7.57 30.63 -8.69
N GLU A 232 -7.15 31.53 -9.58
CA GLU A 232 -7.80 31.82 -10.87
C GLU A 232 -7.84 30.61 -11.81
N SER A 233 -6.78 29.79 -11.84
CA SER A 233 -6.75 28.56 -12.64
C SER A 233 -7.74 27.50 -12.14
N ARG A 234 -8.09 27.51 -10.84
CA ARG A 234 -9.08 26.58 -10.28
C ARG A 234 -10.51 26.93 -10.70
N ALA A 235 -10.84 28.22 -10.77
CA ALA A 235 -12.14 28.69 -11.25
C ALA A 235 -12.31 28.41 -12.75
N ALA A 236 -11.26 28.62 -13.54
CA ALA A 236 -11.24 28.26 -14.96
C ALA A 236 -11.43 26.74 -15.17
N SER A 237 -10.72 25.90 -14.40
CA SER A 237 -10.90 24.44 -14.46
C SER A 237 -12.31 23.99 -14.08
N LEU A 238 -12.97 24.65 -13.12
CA LEU A 238 -14.35 24.34 -12.73
C LEU A 238 -15.36 24.71 -13.83
N ALA A 239 -15.15 25.81 -14.54
CA ALA A 239 -15.99 26.20 -15.68
C ALA A 239 -15.83 25.22 -16.85
N GLN A 240 -14.58 24.87 -17.19
CA GLN A 240 -14.26 23.84 -18.18
C GLN A 240 -14.88 22.49 -17.82
N TRP A 241 -14.91 22.14 -16.53
CA TRP A 241 -15.52 20.91 -16.06
C TRP A 241 -17.04 20.88 -16.29
N LYS A 242 -17.75 21.97 -16.01
CA LYS A 242 -19.20 22.05 -16.26
C LYS A 242 -19.55 21.98 -17.74
N GLU A 243 -18.82 22.71 -18.57
CA GLU A 243 -19.01 22.69 -20.03
C GLU A 243 -18.76 21.28 -20.58
N TRP A 244 -17.67 20.64 -20.15
CA TRP A 244 -17.37 19.26 -20.52
C TRP A 244 -18.44 18.28 -20.03
N GLU A 245 -18.95 18.41 -18.80
CA GLU A 245 -20.05 17.56 -18.32
C GLU A 245 -21.31 17.73 -19.18
N GLU A 246 -21.64 18.96 -19.59
CA GLU A 246 -22.78 19.24 -20.45
C GLU A 246 -22.62 18.63 -21.84
N GLU A 247 -21.43 18.76 -22.46
CA GLU A 247 -21.14 18.12 -23.74
C GLU A 247 -21.28 16.59 -23.66
N GLN A 248 -20.74 16.01 -22.59
CA GLN A 248 -20.78 14.56 -22.41
C GLN A 248 -22.20 14.04 -22.13
N SER A 249 -23.07 14.87 -21.53
CA SER A 249 -24.48 14.53 -21.32
C SER A 249 -25.24 14.35 -22.64
N LYS A 250 -24.74 14.97 -23.73
CA LYS A 250 -25.30 14.90 -25.09
C LYS A 250 -24.82 13.66 -25.85
N ILE A 251 -23.81 12.95 -25.36
CA ILE A 251 -23.30 11.72 -25.99
C ILE A 251 -24.28 10.56 -25.73
N ASP A 252 -24.55 9.79 -26.79
CA ASP A 252 -25.26 8.52 -26.75
C ASP A 252 -24.73 7.62 -25.61
N PRO A 253 -25.59 7.10 -24.69
CA PRO A 253 -25.17 6.21 -23.62
C PRO A 253 -24.24 5.07 -24.04
N GLU A 254 -24.44 4.48 -25.23
CA GLU A 254 -23.59 3.38 -25.75
C GLU A 254 -22.18 3.86 -26.16
N ARG A 255 -22.01 5.16 -26.41
CA ARG A 255 -20.74 5.81 -26.73
C ARG A 255 -20.18 6.63 -25.58
N ARG A 256 -20.85 6.64 -24.43
CA ARG A 256 -20.39 7.37 -23.25
C ARG A 256 -19.35 6.52 -22.50
N PRO A 257 -18.11 6.99 -22.31
CA PRO A 257 -17.12 6.22 -21.56
C PRO A 257 -17.56 5.96 -20.12
N PHE A 258 -17.20 4.80 -19.57
CA PHE A 258 -17.47 4.50 -18.16
C PHE A 258 -16.79 5.51 -17.22
N GLU A 259 -17.37 5.64 -16.02
CA GLU A 259 -16.93 6.59 -15.01
C GLU A 259 -17.10 6.05 -13.58
N LEU A 260 -16.19 6.44 -12.69
CA LEU A 260 -16.28 6.17 -11.25
C LEU A 260 -16.11 7.46 -10.46
N LYS A 261 -17.01 7.73 -9.50
CA LYS A 261 -16.94 8.96 -8.67
C LYS A 261 -16.74 10.25 -9.49
N THR A 262 -17.47 10.35 -10.60
CA THR A 262 -17.38 11.43 -11.60
C THR A 262 -16.01 11.59 -12.28
N ASP A 263 -15.11 10.61 -12.14
CA ASP A 263 -13.91 10.45 -12.96
C ASP A 263 -14.26 9.60 -14.17
N ARG A 264 -14.48 10.27 -15.29
CA ARG A 264 -14.83 9.62 -16.54
C ARG A 264 -13.60 9.44 -17.41
N LEU A 265 -13.51 8.27 -18.03
CA LEU A 265 -12.49 7.98 -19.01
C LEU A 265 -12.51 9.04 -20.14
N GLY A 266 -11.33 9.57 -20.48
CA GLY A 266 -11.15 10.71 -21.38
C GLY A 266 -11.00 12.05 -20.68
N MET A 267 -11.19 12.16 -19.35
CA MET A 267 -10.89 13.41 -18.64
C MET A 267 -9.41 13.79 -18.78
N THR A 268 -9.11 15.08 -18.84
CA THR A 268 -7.72 15.54 -18.94
C THR A 268 -7.00 15.46 -17.58
N LEU A 269 -5.68 15.36 -17.63
CA LEU A 269 -4.81 15.34 -16.46
C LEU A 269 -4.91 16.66 -15.68
N ASP A 270 -5.07 17.79 -16.36
CA ASP A 270 -5.24 19.10 -15.72
C ASP A 270 -6.57 19.21 -14.99
N MET A 271 -7.66 18.70 -15.60
CA MET A 271 -8.96 18.60 -14.92
C MET A 271 -8.86 17.69 -13.70
N PHE A 272 -8.17 16.55 -13.82
CA PHE A 272 -7.96 15.63 -12.70
C PHE A 272 -7.17 16.27 -11.56
N LYS A 273 -6.04 16.91 -11.87
CA LYS A 273 -5.22 17.64 -10.89
C LYS A 273 -5.99 18.74 -10.20
N SER A 274 -6.78 19.51 -10.96
CA SER A 274 -7.62 20.58 -10.43
C SER A 274 -8.71 20.06 -9.50
N LYS A 275 -9.38 18.95 -9.89
CA LYS A 275 -10.45 18.31 -9.10
C LYS A 275 -9.93 17.80 -7.76
N TYR A 276 -8.77 17.16 -7.75
CA TYR A 276 -8.22 16.50 -6.56
C TYR A 276 -7.18 17.30 -5.81
N TYR A 277 -6.99 18.58 -6.16
CA TYR A 277 -5.98 19.44 -5.54
C TYR A 277 -6.19 19.57 -4.03
N ARG A 278 -5.17 19.17 -3.24
CA ARG A 278 -5.10 19.44 -1.80
C ARG A 278 -3.71 19.96 -1.43
N ALA A 279 -3.69 21.15 -0.84
CA ALA A 279 -2.47 21.84 -0.42
C ALA A 279 -1.93 21.37 0.95
N GLU A 280 -2.37 20.21 1.46
CA GLU A 280 -2.01 19.70 2.79
C GLU A 280 -0.49 19.50 2.97
N HIS A 281 0.24 19.33 1.87
CA HIS A 281 1.69 19.21 1.84
C HIS A 281 2.31 20.26 0.91
N VAL A 282 3.10 21.16 1.49
CA VAL A 282 3.77 22.27 0.79
C VAL A 282 4.67 21.76 -0.33
N ASP A 283 5.35 20.63 -0.11
CA ASP A 283 6.34 20.09 -1.05
C ASP A 283 5.76 19.06 -2.04
N SER A 284 4.52 18.60 -1.84
CA SER A 284 3.90 17.55 -2.65
C SER A 284 2.37 17.57 -2.50
N PRO A 285 1.64 18.43 -3.24
CA PRO A 285 0.20 18.47 -3.16
C PRO A 285 -0.43 17.19 -3.74
N ALA A 286 -1.64 16.85 -3.29
CA ALA A 286 -2.46 15.85 -3.98
C ALA A 286 -3.06 16.49 -5.26
N PRO A 287 -3.37 15.70 -6.30
CA PRO A 287 -3.06 14.28 -6.44
C PRO A 287 -1.58 14.03 -6.73
N MET A 288 -1.04 12.91 -6.24
CA MET A 288 0.31 12.48 -6.58
C MET A 288 0.32 11.97 -8.02
N CYS A 289 1.13 12.58 -8.88
CA CYS A 289 1.22 12.24 -10.30
C CYS A 289 2.68 11.96 -10.67
N SER A 290 2.92 10.97 -11.52
CA SER A 290 4.27 10.60 -11.95
C SER A 290 4.92 11.67 -12.84
N ASP A 291 4.16 12.56 -13.45
CA ASP A 291 4.68 13.64 -14.29
C ASP A 291 5.36 14.78 -13.49
N ALA A 292 5.16 14.82 -12.17
CA ALA A 292 5.97 15.66 -11.29
C ALA A 292 7.43 15.20 -11.21
N ASN A 293 7.69 13.91 -11.48
CA ASN A 293 9.04 13.33 -11.55
C ASN A 293 9.05 12.15 -12.54
N PRO A 294 8.98 12.42 -13.86
CA PRO A 294 8.74 11.39 -14.88
C PRO A 294 9.90 10.39 -15.00
N ASP A 295 11.11 10.78 -14.60
CA ASP A 295 12.30 9.93 -14.62
C ASP A 295 12.39 8.99 -13.41
N PHE A 296 11.44 9.08 -12.46
CA PHE A 296 11.43 8.27 -11.25
C PHE A 296 10.40 7.14 -11.33
N THR A 297 10.87 5.89 -11.23
CA THR A 297 9.98 4.74 -11.08
C THR A 297 9.29 4.80 -9.72
N ASN A 298 7.96 4.75 -9.71
CA ASN A 298 7.16 4.87 -8.50
C ASN A 298 6.21 3.67 -8.35
N PRO A 299 6.58 2.66 -7.54
CA PRO A 299 5.75 1.46 -7.37
C PRO A 299 4.39 1.75 -6.72
N LEU A 300 4.28 2.83 -5.94
CA LEU A 300 3.01 3.22 -5.30
C LEU A 300 1.99 3.76 -6.31
N LEU A 301 2.45 4.16 -7.50
CA LEU A 301 1.64 4.55 -8.64
C LEU A 301 1.60 3.45 -9.72
N LEU A 302 2.20 2.27 -9.49
CA LEU A 302 2.46 1.27 -10.53
C LEU A 302 3.20 1.84 -11.76
N TYR A 303 4.03 2.87 -11.56
CA TYR A 303 4.68 3.63 -12.62
C TYR A 303 6.15 3.23 -12.76
N ARG A 304 6.61 3.06 -14.00
CA ARG A 304 8.03 2.89 -14.34
C ARG A 304 8.50 4.10 -15.13
N ALA A 305 9.73 4.55 -14.89
CA ALA A 305 10.29 5.76 -15.49
C ALA A 305 10.22 5.75 -17.03
N GLU A 306 10.38 4.58 -17.65
CA GLU A 306 10.34 4.43 -19.12
C GLU A 306 8.95 4.75 -19.69
N LEU A 307 7.88 4.63 -18.90
CA LEU A 307 6.52 4.99 -19.32
C LEU A 307 6.39 6.50 -19.60
N GLY A 308 7.17 7.34 -18.93
CA GLY A 308 7.18 8.80 -19.18
C GLY A 308 7.59 9.14 -20.60
N GLN A 309 8.52 8.37 -21.19
CA GLN A 309 8.95 8.53 -22.58
C GLN A 309 7.85 8.21 -23.59
N ALA A 310 6.84 7.43 -23.17
CA ALA A 310 5.66 7.08 -23.93
C ALA A 310 4.48 8.05 -23.67
N GLY A 311 4.69 9.16 -22.94
CA GLY A 311 3.62 10.09 -22.61
C GLY A 311 2.60 9.52 -21.62
N ILE A 312 2.98 8.50 -20.84
CA ILE A 312 2.13 7.88 -19.85
C ILE A 312 2.36 8.52 -18.49
N VAL A 313 1.27 8.87 -17.81
CA VAL A 313 1.29 9.40 -16.45
C VAL A 313 0.41 8.53 -15.58
N HIS A 314 0.89 8.13 -14.41
CA HIS A 314 0.06 7.49 -13.40
C HIS A 314 -0.19 8.45 -12.25
N ALA A 315 -1.37 8.38 -11.65
CA ALA A 315 -1.72 9.26 -10.55
C ALA A 315 -2.55 8.56 -9.47
N ARG A 316 -2.53 9.13 -8.27
CA ARG A 316 -3.39 8.75 -7.13
C ARG A 316 -3.96 10.01 -6.48
N THR A 317 -5.22 9.93 -6.07
CA THR A 317 -5.91 11.02 -5.36
C THR A 317 -5.50 11.12 -3.90
N THR A 318 -4.85 10.09 -3.36
CA THR A 318 -4.39 10.01 -1.98
C THR A 318 -2.89 9.76 -1.86
N PHE A 319 -2.36 10.16 -0.71
CA PHE A 319 -0.99 9.86 -0.35
C PHE A 319 -0.86 8.44 0.21
N PRO A 320 0.31 7.78 0.06
CA PRO A 320 0.56 6.45 0.59
C PRO A 320 0.29 6.30 2.10
N TYR A 321 0.59 7.34 2.90
CA TYR A 321 0.35 7.30 4.34
C TYR A 321 -1.14 7.43 4.71
N GLU A 322 -1.99 7.94 3.82
CA GLU A 322 -3.44 8.03 4.05
C GLU A 322 -4.11 6.66 3.98
N ALA A 323 -3.51 5.68 3.30
CA ALA A 323 -4.05 4.32 3.17
C ALA A 323 -4.10 3.56 4.51
N TYR A 324 -3.34 3.98 5.52
CA TYR A 324 -3.24 3.29 6.82
C TYR A 324 -3.97 4.00 7.96
N ALA A 325 -4.55 5.18 7.70
CA ALA A 325 -5.23 5.95 8.72
C ALA A 325 -6.74 5.70 8.65
N THR A 326 -7.44 5.76 9.79
CA THR A 326 -8.92 5.83 9.88
C THR A 326 -9.50 7.15 9.33
N LYS A 327 -8.81 7.74 8.35
CA LYS A 327 -9.11 9.06 7.80
C LYS A 327 -10.22 8.97 6.75
N PRO A 328 -11.03 10.04 6.61
CA PRO A 328 -12.16 10.10 5.68
C PRO A 328 -11.77 10.03 4.19
N ASN A 329 -10.48 10.08 3.86
CA ASN A 329 -10.00 10.24 2.49
C ASN A 329 -9.60 8.93 1.81
N VAL A 330 -9.66 7.77 2.47
CA VAL A 330 -9.30 6.49 1.83
C VAL A 330 -10.26 6.24 0.66
N PRO A 331 -9.75 6.04 -0.58
CA PRO A 331 -10.62 5.76 -1.70
C PRO A 331 -11.40 4.47 -1.44
N SER A 332 -12.68 4.53 -1.73
CA SER A 332 -13.58 3.37 -1.70
C SER A 332 -14.15 3.05 -3.09
N ILE A 333 -14.62 1.83 -3.28
CA ILE A 333 -15.44 1.43 -4.42
C ILE A 333 -16.70 0.76 -3.87
N ALA A 334 -17.88 1.31 -4.18
CA ALA A 334 -19.15 0.83 -3.61
C ALA A 334 -19.18 0.75 -2.06
N GLY A 335 -18.45 1.65 -1.39
CA GLY A 335 -18.29 1.62 0.07
C GLY A 335 -17.19 0.68 0.57
N ALA A 336 -16.70 -0.24 -0.26
CA ALA A 336 -15.57 -1.10 0.07
C ALA A 336 -14.26 -0.30 0.08
N PRO A 337 -13.41 -0.45 1.11
CA PRO A 337 -12.09 0.18 1.13
C PRO A 337 -11.19 -0.41 0.03
N THR A 338 -10.36 0.43 -0.59
CA THR A 338 -9.42 -0.02 -1.63
C THR A 338 -7.99 -0.05 -1.10
N ASP A 339 -7.25 -1.12 -1.43
CA ASP A 339 -5.82 -1.24 -1.15
C ASP A 339 -5.01 -0.27 -2.02
N LEU A 340 -5.43 -0.14 -3.29
CA LEU A 340 -4.75 0.65 -4.29
C LEU A 340 -5.76 1.17 -5.31
N TYR A 341 -5.67 2.44 -5.66
CA TYR A 341 -6.55 3.12 -6.62
C TYR A 341 -5.70 4.03 -7.50
N VAL A 342 -5.42 3.62 -8.74
CA VAL A 342 -4.50 4.29 -9.66
C VAL A 342 -5.22 4.73 -10.93
N TYR A 343 -4.93 5.96 -11.36
CA TYR A 343 -5.40 6.57 -12.59
C TYR A 343 -4.27 6.58 -13.61
N HIS A 344 -4.55 6.19 -14.85
CA HIS A 344 -3.57 6.09 -15.92
C HIS A 344 -3.94 7.02 -17.06
N PHE A 345 -3.02 7.90 -17.42
CA PHE A 345 -3.18 8.89 -18.48
C PHE A 345 -2.22 8.58 -19.62
N VAL A 346 -2.65 8.88 -20.84
CA VAL A 346 -1.85 8.87 -22.06
C VAL A 346 -2.08 10.20 -22.77
N ASP A 347 -1.00 10.91 -23.07
CA ASP A 347 -1.06 12.27 -23.64
C ASP A 347 -2.00 13.20 -22.88
N GLY A 348 -1.96 13.10 -21.55
CA GLY A 348 -2.80 13.89 -20.66
C GLY A 348 -4.27 13.47 -20.61
N ASN A 349 -4.70 12.35 -21.20
CA ASN A 349 -6.09 11.88 -21.13
C ASN A 349 -6.21 10.58 -20.33
N LEU A 350 -7.17 10.52 -19.40
CA LEU A 350 -7.43 9.35 -18.55
C LEU A 350 -7.92 8.18 -19.39
N TYR A 351 -7.12 7.14 -19.57
CA TYR A 351 -7.49 5.99 -20.37
C TYR A 351 -7.78 4.74 -19.56
N LYS A 352 -7.33 4.69 -18.29
CA LYS A 352 -7.56 3.53 -17.43
C LYS A 352 -7.61 3.90 -15.96
N ILE A 353 -8.44 3.19 -15.21
CA ILE A 353 -8.50 3.24 -13.75
C ILE A 353 -8.31 1.82 -13.23
N THR A 354 -7.36 1.62 -12.33
CA THR A 354 -7.04 0.32 -11.72
C THR A 354 -7.31 0.38 -10.23
N ILE A 355 -8.15 -0.51 -9.72
CA ILE A 355 -8.55 -0.56 -8.32
C ILE A 355 -8.34 -1.97 -7.77
N PHE A 356 -7.59 -2.09 -6.68
CA PHE A 356 -7.49 -3.30 -5.88
C PHE A 356 -8.25 -3.13 -4.57
N PHE A 357 -8.93 -4.19 -4.14
CA PHE A 357 -9.74 -4.20 -2.92
C PHE A 357 -9.87 -5.63 -2.37
N SER A 358 -10.35 -5.76 -1.15
CA SER A 358 -10.53 -7.05 -0.48
C SER A 358 -11.45 -7.98 -1.25
N ARG A 359 -11.10 -9.27 -1.33
CA ARG A 359 -11.97 -10.30 -1.91
C ARG A 359 -13.32 -10.37 -1.21
N ASN A 360 -13.37 -10.12 0.10
CA ASN A 360 -14.61 -10.20 0.88
C ASN A 360 -15.67 -9.17 0.42
N ASP A 361 -15.24 -8.12 -0.28
CA ASP A 361 -16.12 -7.09 -0.83
C ASP A 361 -16.50 -7.33 -2.29
N PHE A 362 -16.10 -8.47 -2.89
CA PHE A 362 -16.33 -8.76 -4.31
C PHE A 362 -17.81 -8.67 -4.69
N ASP A 363 -18.68 -9.42 -4.02
CA ASP A 363 -20.11 -9.45 -4.33
C ASP A 363 -20.78 -8.07 -4.14
N THR A 364 -20.35 -7.31 -3.12
CA THR A 364 -20.80 -5.93 -2.90
C THR A 364 -20.45 -5.03 -4.08
N VAL A 365 -19.22 -5.14 -4.58
CA VAL A 365 -18.76 -4.37 -5.75
C VAL A 365 -19.46 -4.84 -7.02
N VAL A 366 -19.67 -6.15 -7.21
CA VAL A 366 -20.45 -6.70 -8.33
C VAL A 366 -21.85 -6.09 -8.35
N ALA A 367 -22.56 -6.15 -7.21
CA ALA A 367 -23.92 -5.62 -7.11
C ALA A 367 -23.99 -4.13 -7.44
N ALA A 368 -23.03 -3.33 -6.96
CA ALA A 368 -22.97 -1.90 -7.24
C ALA A 368 -22.62 -1.58 -8.70
N VAL A 369 -21.70 -2.34 -9.31
CA VAL A 369 -21.35 -2.20 -10.73
C VAL A 369 -22.54 -2.59 -11.60
N THR A 370 -23.24 -3.69 -11.29
CA THR A 370 -24.46 -4.11 -12.00
C THR A 370 -25.57 -3.08 -11.86
N ALA A 371 -25.79 -2.54 -10.65
CA ALA A 371 -26.78 -1.49 -10.44
C ALA A 371 -26.47 -0.22 -11.24
N LYS A 372 -25.18 0.13 -11.42
CA LYS A 372 -24.76 1.33 -12.14
C LYS A 372 -24.74 1.15 -13.66
N PHE A 373 -24.26 0.02 -14.16
CA PHE A 373 -23.96 -0.20 -15.59
C PHE A 373 -24.83 -1.27 -16.25
N GLY A 374 -25.77 -1.86 -15.52
CA GLY A 374 -26.62 -2.96 -15.99
C GLY A 374 -25.93 -4.32 -15.90
N GLU A 375 -26.56 -5.34 -16.48
CA GLU A 375 -26.06 -6.71 -16.48
C GLU A 375 -24.71 -6.84 -17.19
N THR A 376 -23.87 -7.75 -16.67
CA THR A 376 -22.58 -8.07 -17.29
C THR A 376 -22.78 -8.62 -18.71
N LYS A 377 -21.88 -8.24 -19.63
CA LYS A 377 -21.85 -8.72 -21.02
C LYS A 377 -21.09 -10.03 -21.17
N GLY A 378 -20.32 -10.44 -20.17
CA GLY A 378 -19.57 -11.68 -20.18
C GLY A 378 -19.15 -12.10 -18.78
N LYS A 379 -19.24 -13.41 -18.51
CA LYS A 379 -18.78 -14.04 -17.28
C LYS A 379 -17.87 -15.21 -17.63
N ASP A 380 -16.71 -15.25 -17.00
CA ASP A 380 -15.71 -16.29 -17.15
C ASP A 380 -15.24 -16.78 -15.76
N THR A 381 -14.66 -17.97 -15.71
CA THR A 381 -14.07 -18.54 -14.49
C THR A 381 -12.61 -18.85 -14.75
N ARG A 382 -11.73 -18.23 -13.98
CA ARG A 382 -10.28 -18.43 -14.10
C ARG A 382 -9.75 -19.30 -12.98
N THR A 383 -8.91 -20.27 -13.35
CA THR A 383 -8.16 -21.09 -12.38
C THR A 383 -6.79 -20.48 -12.19
N TYR A 384 -6.44 -20.20 -10.93
CA TYR A 384 -5.15 -19.68 -10.49
C TYR A 384 -4.44 -20.75 -9.70
N GLN A 385 -3.18 -21.04 -10.05
CA GLN A 385 -2.34 -21.97 -9.29
C GLN A 385 -1.22 -21.19 -8.61
N ASN A 386 -1.07 -21.37 -7.29
CA ASN A 386 0.05 -20.76 -6.58
C ASN A 386 1.34 -21.58 -6.75
N SER A 387 2.47 -21.07 -6.26
CA SER A 387 3.78 -21.72 -6.34
C SER A 387 3.86 -23.07 -5.59
N PHE A 388 2.89 -23.38 -4.74
CA PHE A 388 2.78 -24.65 -4.00
C PHE A 388 1.87 -25.67 -4.70
N GLY A 389 1.36 -25.34 -5.89
CA GLY A 389 0.51 -26.21 -6.68
C GLY A 389 -0.98 -26.17 -6.31
N ALA A 390 -1.38 -25.40 -5.29
CA ALA A 390 -2.79 -25.27 -4.91
C ALA A 390 -3.53 -24.41 -5.95
N THR A 391 -4.70 -24.89 -6.38
CA THR A 391 -5.56 -24.24 -7.38
C THR A 391 -6.73 -23.54 -6.72
N PHE A 392 -7.05 -22.33 -7.19
CA PHE A 392 -8.18 -21.51 -6.78
C PHE A 392 -8.95 -21.11 -8.03
N THR A 393 -10.28 -21.11 -7.96
CA THR A 393 -11.14 -20.58 -9.03
C THR A 393 -11.68 -19.24 -8.62
N GLY A 394 -11.66 -18.27 -9.53
CA GLY A 394 -12.24 -16.95 -9.32
C GLY A 394 -13.06 -16.51 -10.53
N GLU A 395 -14.08 -15.69 -10.28
CA GLU A 395 -14.90 -15.13 -11.35
C GLU A 395 -14.24 -13.93 -12.03
N VAL A 396 -14.48 -13.78 -13.33
CA VAL A 396 -14.15 -12.58 -14.10
C VAL A 396 -15.40 -12.12 -14.84
N LEU A 397 -15.81 -10.88 -14.58
CA LEU A 397 -17.00 -10.27 -15.14
C LEU A 397 -16.61 -9.10 -16.04
N LEU A 398 -17.31 -8.95 -17.17
CA LEU A 398 -17.02 -7.95 -18.20
C LEU A 398 -18.26 -7.10 -18.47
N TRP A 399 -18.14 -5.79 -18.35
CA TRP A 399 -19.06 -4.82 -18.92
C TRP A 399 -18.35 -4.11 -20.06
N SER A 400 -19.07 -3.82 -21.13
CA SER A 400 -18.48 -3.12 -22.28
C SER A 400 -19.54 -2.36 -23.05
N ASN A 401 -19.16 -1.21 -23.58
CA ASN A 401 -19.90 -0.46 -24.59
C ASN A 401 -18.99 -0.18 -25.80
N LEU A 402 -19.38 0.75 -26.69
CA LEU A 402 -18.62 1.01 -27.91
C LEU A 402 -17.24 1.62 -27.65
N VAL A 403 -17.05 2.33 -26.54
CA VAL A 403 -15.84 3.14 -26.28
C VAL A 403 -15.01 2.64 -25.11
N SER A 404 -15.60 1.88 -24.19
CA SER A 404 -14.99 1.50 -22.93
C SER A 404 -15.35 0.09 -22.49
N GLU A 405 -14.54 -0.43 -21.58
CA GLU A 405 -14.74 -1.71 -20.92
C GLU A 405 -14.48 -1.59 -19.42
N LEU A 406 -15.12 -2.46 -18.65
CA LEU A 406 -14.92 -2.63 -17.22
C LEU A 406 -14.77 -4.11 -16.96
N ILE A 407 -13.64 -4.48 -16.35
CA ILE A 407 -13.34 -5.86 -15.96
C ILE A 407 -13.31 -5.92 -14.44
N LEU A 408 -14.00 -6.89 -13.86
CA LEU A 408 -14.02 -7.18 -12.43
C LEU A 408 -13.56 -8.62 -12.22
N SER A 409 -12.45 -8.81 -11.52
CA SER A 409 -11.84 -10.12 -11.26
C SER A 409 -11.81 -10.40 -9.76
N GLU A 410 -12.34 -11.54 -9.34
CA GLU A 410 -12.42 -11.94 -7.93
C GLU A 410 -11.03 -12.21 -7.33
N LEU A 411 -10.14 -12.81 -8.12
CA LEU A 411 -8.79 -13.13 -7.70
C LEU A 411 -7.81 -12.35 -8.58
N ALA A 412 -6.94 -11.55 -7.97
CA ALA A 412 -6.02 -10.66 -8.68
C ALA A 412 -4.62 -10.66 -8.08
N GLY A 413 -3.79 -11.57 -8.58
CA GLY A 413 -2.41 -11.78 -8.16
C GLY A 413 -2.25 -12.55 -6.85
N ASN A 414 -3.26 -12.56 -5.97
CA ASN A 414 -3.34 -13.43 -4.80
C ASN A 414 -4.81 -13.80 -4.49
N LYS A 415 -5.02 -14.69 -3.51
CA LYS A 415 -6.33 -15.27 -3.18
C LYS A 415 -7.26 -14.36 -2.35
N ASP A 416 -6.74 -13.27 -1.80
CA ASP A 416 -7.43 -12.41 -0.82
C ASP A 416 -7.78 -11.04 -1.42
N ARG A 417 -7.51 -10.84 -2.72
CA ARG A 417 -7.60 -9.55 -3.39
C ARG A 417 -8.32 -9.64 -4.72
N SER A 418 -9.27 -8.73 -4.92
CA SER A 418 -10.01 -8.51 -6.15
C SER A 418 -9.42 -7.33 -6.94
N LEU A 419 -9.78 -7.24 -8.22
CA LEU A 419 -9.34 -6.19 -9.13
C LEU A 419 -10.50 -5.69 -9.97
N LEU A 420 -10.64 -4.38 -10.04
CA LEU A 420 -11.52 -3.69 -10.96
C LEU A 420 -10.68 -2.81 -11.88
N ILE A 421 -10.87 -2.95 -13.19
CA ILE A 421 -10.23 -2.13 -14.23
C ILE A 421 -11.32 -1.47 -15.07
N LEU A 422 -11.26 -0.15 -15.23
CA LEU A 422 -11.99 0.57 -16.29
C LEU A 422 -11.01 0.98 -17.36
N THR A 423 -11.37 0.82 -18.62
CA THR A 423 -10.50 1.14 -19.75
C THR A 423 -11.23 1.83 -20.89
N HIS A 424 -10.61 2.85 -21.46
CA HIS A 424 -11.03 3.47 -22.72
C HIS A 424 -10.32 2.77 -23.87
N LYS A 425 -11.06 2.13 -24.77
CA LYS A 425 -10.51 1.22 -25.79
C LYS A 425 -9.48 1.89 -26.72
N GLU A 426 -9.85 3.02 -27.34
CA GLU A 426 -8.95 3.71 -28.28
C GLU A 426 -7.73 4.36 -27.60
N LEU A 427 -7.92 4.95 -26.42
CA LEU A 427 -6.81 5.53 -25.66
C LEU A 427 -5.88 4.45 -25.11
N GLU A 428 -6.39 3.28 -24.69
CA GLU A 428 -5.53 2.16 -24.30
C GLU A 428 -4.72 1.64 -25.48
N LYS A 429 -5.33 1.50 -26.65
CA LYS A 429 -4.60 1.17 -27.88
C LYS A 429 -3.47 2.18 -28.13
N THR A 430 -3.78 3.47 -28.03
CA THR A 430 -2.78 4.55 -28.15
C THR A 430 -1.65 4.39 -27.12
N ALA A 431 -1.99 4.13 -25.85
CA ALA A 431 -1.02 3.92 -24.79
C ALA A 431 -0.11 2.71 -25.09
N ASN A 432 -0.69 1.60 -25.53
CA ASN A 432 0.05 0.38 -25.87
C ASN A 432 0.97 0.59 -27.08
N ASP A 433 0.51 1.28 -28.13
CA ASP A 433 1.31 1.61 -29.31
C ASP A 433 2.50 2.53 -28.95
N LYS A 434 2.30 3.49 -28.05
CA LYS A 434 3.38 4.35 -27.54
C LYS A 434 4.37 3.59 -26.68
N ILE A 435 3.88 2.76 -25.76
CA ILE A 435 4.73 1.89 -24.94
C ILE A 435 5.58 1.00 -25.84
N LYS A 436 4.98 0.34 -26.83
CA LYS A 436 5.69 -0.53 -27.77
C LYS A 436 6.72 0.19 -28.64
N SER A 437 6.41 1.41 -29.08
CA SER A 437 7.30 2.19 -29.96
C SER A 437 8.44 2.90 -29.23
N LYS A 438 8.25 3.28 -27.97
CA LYS A 438 9.24 4.04 -27.18
C LYS A 438 10.05 3.15 -26.25
N ILE A 439 9.42 2.11 -25.70
CA ILE A 439 10.06 1.17 -24.78
C ILE A 439 10.40 -0.06 -25.61
N LYS A 440 11.64 -0.13 -26.09
CA LYS A 440 12.13 -1.33 -26.77
C LYS A 440 11.87 -2.52 -25.84
N PRO A 441 11.26 -3.62 -26.32
CA PRO A 441 11.25 -4.84 -25.54
C PRO A 441 12.69 -5.13 -25.17
N ARG A 442 12.96 -5.25 -23.87
CA ARG A 442 14.26 -5.66 -23.36
C ARG A 442 14.46 -7.06 -23.94
N THR A 443 15.16 -7.12 -25.07
CA THR A 443 15.58 -8.37 -25.67
C THR A 443 16.50 -8.95 -24.63
N ASP A 444 16.12 -10.11 -24.11
CA ASP A 444 16.71 -10.71 -22.94
C ASP A 444 18.24 -10.71 -23.03
N ASP A 445 18.89 -9.94 -22.15
CA ASP A 445 20.23 -10.28 -21.66
C ASP A 445 20.04 -11.48 -20.71
N LEU A 446 19.71 -12.64 -21.30
CA LEU A 446 19.77 -13.98 -20.71
C LEU A 446 21.02 -14.70 -21.21
#